data_AF-A0A7C0UDR4-F1
#
_entry.id   AF-A0A7C0UDR4-F1
#
_cell.length_a   1.000
_cell.length_b   1.000
_cell.length_c   1.000
_cell.angle_alpha   90.00
_cell.angle_beta   90.00
_cell.angle_gamma   90.00
#
_symmetry.space_group_name_H-M   'P 1'
#
loop_
_entity.id
_entity.type
_entity.pdbx_description
1 polymer ?
#
loop_
_entity_poly.entity_id
_entity_poly.type
_entity_poly.pdbx_seq_one_letter_code
_entity_poly.pdbx_strand_id
1 'polypeptide(L)'
;MKICRDFMKTPYLEMRAGFCFLGAAFLVIRAIVKQREDMFMQLKNRIICALVLGLCLVFVSSASAFSLFNRDVSKAKKFIKAGMYPQAMAVLEKRINEEPDDAEAHFLLGRCYILTGNLSGADARFKSAVRLDADYGFKIGGEYKRAGSDALARGDIDRALRLFSKALTYQPGLRKEVAKKCFQAGVAALARVPPEDGEAARRLFSVACDYDPSLKDAAAKKSYEKFKSLLKMATAQNDDSGRSGNLHESVWFSGPGKGSIGQFTVLTMC
;
A
#
# COMPACT_ATOMS: atom_id res chain seq x y z
N MET A 1 115.30 -27.77 23.20
CA MET A 1 114.62 -28.03 24.48
C MET A 1 113.76 -26.83 24.80
N LYS A 2 112.47 -27.08 25.00
CA LYS A 2 111.59 -26.40 25.95
C LYS A 2 111.39 -24.90 25.73
N ILE A 3 110.36 -24.51 24.98
CA ILE A 3 108.96 -24.40 25.46
C ILE A 3 108.86 -23.28 26.51
N CYS A 4 107.99 -22.30 26.24
CA CYS A 4 107.43 -21.28 27.17
C CYS A 4 107.96 -19.83 27.16
N ARG A 5 108.38 -19.22 26.03
CA ARG A 5 108.40 -17.74 26.02
C ARG A 5 108.18 -16.99 24.72
N ASP A 6 108.09 -17.67 23.58
CA ASP A 6 107.71 -17.00 22.36
C ASP A 6 106.21 -17.07 22.16
N PHE A 7 105.61 -15.88 22.11
CA PHE A 7 104.29 -15.61 21.53
C PHE A 7 103.07 -15.92 22.42
N MET A 8 103.01 -15.23 23.57
CA MET A 8 101.81 -14.42 23.91
C MET A 8 101.60 -13.29 22.88
N LYS A 9 101.50 -13.65 21.60
CA LYS A 9 101.29 -12.75 20.47
C LYS A 9 100.45 -13.47 19.42
N THR A 10 99.37 -14.10 19.85
CA THR A 10 98.21 -14.30 18.98
C THR A 10 97.42 -13.00 18.97
N PRO A 11 97.09 -12.43 17.81
CA PRO A 11 96.50 -11.12 17.71
C PRO A 11 95.06 -11.18 18.22
N TYR A 12 94.83 -10.70 19.44
CA TYR A 12 93.50 -10.32 19.95
C TYR A 12 92.80 -9.24 19.10
N LEU A 13 93.45 -8.75 18.03
CA LEU A 13 92.91 -7.76 17.09
C LEU A 13 91.95 -8.35 16.04
N GLU A 14 92.08 -9.62 15.64
CA GLU A 14 91.24 -10.14 14.53
C GLU A 14 89.84 -10.61 14.98
N MET A 15 89.68 -11.07 16.22
CA MET A 15 88.35 -11.43 16.75
C MET A 15 87.46 -10.21 17.06
N ARG A 16 88.04 -9.06 17.43
CA ARG A 16 87.28 -7.83 17.68
C ARG A 16 86.74 -7.19 16.40
N ALA A 17 87.45 -7.32 15.28
CA ALA A 17 86.98 -6.83 13.99
C ALA A 17 85.75 -7.62 13.51
N GLY A 18 85.74 -8.96 13.65
CA GLY A 18 84.61 -9.81 13.25
C GLY A 18 83.30 -9.50 13.98
N PHE A 19 83.33 -9.24 15.30
CA PHE A 19 82.14 -8.87 16.07
C PHE A 19 81.61 -7.45 15.74
N CYS A 20 82.49 -6.50 15.41
CA CYS A 20 82.07 -5.18 14.92
C CYS A 20 81.38 -5.26 13.55
N PHE A 21 81.89 -6.10 12.64
CA PHE A 21 81.26 -6.32 11.33
C PHE A 21 79.92 -7.05 11.43
N LEU A 22 79.80 -8.05 12.31
CA LEU A 22 78.53 -8.74 12.60
C LEU A 22 77.49 -7.80 13.23
N GLY A 23 77.90 -6.93 14.16
CA GLY A 23 77.03 -5.92 14.78
C GLY A 23 76.53 -4.87 13.79
N ALA A 24 77.41 -4.37 12.91
CA ALA A 24 77.03 -3.44 11.85
C ALA A 24 76.09 -4.07 10.82
N ALA A 25 76.37 -5.32 10.40
CA ALA A 25 75.49 -6.06 9.49
C ALA A 25 74.10 -6.31 10.12
N PHE A 26 74.04 -6.64 11.41
CA PHE A 26 72.77 -6.81 12.13
C PHE A 26 71.94 -5.52 12.19
N LEU A 27 72.57 -4.36 12.40
CA LEU A 27 71.88 -3.06 12.39
C LEU A 27 71.36 -2.69 11.00
N VAL A 28 72.13 -2.97 9.94
CA VAL A 28 71.70 -2.75 8.56
C VAL A 28 70.52 -3.66 8.19
N ILE A 29 70.59 -4.95 8.52
CA ILE A 29 69.48 -5.90 8.29
C ILE A 29 68.23 -5.46 9.07
N ARG A 30 68.39 -5.06 10.34
CA ARG A 30 67.27 -4.59 11.17
C ARG A 30 66.66 -3.30 10.64
N ALA A 31 67.47 -2.38 10.09
CA ALA A 31 66.99 -1.17 9.43
C ALA A 31 66.24 -1.49 8.13
N ILE A 32 66.74 -2.40 7.31
CA ILE A 32 66.10 -2.84 6.05
C ILE A 32 64.76 -3.53 6.33
N VAL A 33 64.69 -4.41 7.34
CA VAL A 33 63.44 -5.09 7.74
C VAL A 33 62.42 -4.08 8.24
N LYS A 34 62.81 -3.14 9.11
CA LYS A 34 61.93 -2.08 9.61
C LYS A 34 61.44 -1.16 8.49
N GLN A 35 62.31 -0.78 7.56
CA GLN A 35 61.96 0.04 6.41
C GLN A 35 60.98 -0.68 5.46
N ARG A 36 61.08 -2.02 5.37
CA ARG A 36 60.14 -2.87 4.62
C ARG A 36 58.79 -3.01 5.32
N GLU A 37 58.76 -3.12 6.64
CA GLU A 37 57.54 -3.14 7.46
C GLU A 37 56.79 -1.80 7.40
N ASP A 38 57.50 -0.67 7.53
CA ASP A 38 56.90 0.67 7.44
C ASP A 38 56.31 0.92 6.04
N MET A 39 57.02 0.51 4.99
CA MET A 39 56.52 0.59 3.60
C MET A 39 55.27 -0.29 3.40
N PHE A 40 55.23 -1.48 4.00
CA PHE A 40 54.08 -2.38 3.94
C PHE A 40 52.87 -1.84 4.71
N MET A 41 53.10 -1.21 5.87
CA MET A 41 52.05 -0.56 6.67
C MET A 41 51.46 0.67 5.97
N GLN A 42 52.30 1.49 5.33
CA GLN A 42 51.81 2.61 4.53
C GLN A 42 51.00 2.15 3.31
N LEU A 43 51.41 1.07 2.64
CA LEU A 43 50.67 0.52 1.51
C LEU A 43 49.29 -0.02 1.95
N LYS A 44 49.23 -0.75 3.06
CA LYS A 44 47.96 -1.23 3.64
C LYS A 44 47.02 -0.09 4.02
N ASN A 45 47.53 0.95 4.70
CA ASN A 45 46.71 2.10 5.08
C ASN A 45 46.17 2.85 3.85
N ARG A 46 46.96 2.98 2.78
CA ARG A 46 46.48 3.59 1.52
C ARG A 46 45.39 2.75 0.84
N ILE A 47 45.51 1.43 0.84
CA ILE A 47 44.49 0.52 0.30
C ILE A 47 43.21 0.59 1.13
N ILE A 48 43.30 0.57 2.46
CA ILE A 48 42.13 0.68 3.35
C ILE A 48 41.44 2.03 3.15
N CYS A 49 42.18 3.14 3.10
CA CYS A 49 41.62 4.45 2.82
C CYS A 49 40.94 4.51 1.44
N ALA A 50 41.53 3.90 0.41
CA ALA A 50 40.93 3.85 -0.93
C ALA A 50 39.64 3.01 -0.94
N LEU A 51 39.60 1.89 -0.23
CA LEU A 51 38.39 1.06 -0.10
C LEU A 51 37.30 1.79 0.68
N VAL A 52 37.62 2.44 1.79
CA VAL A 52 36.66 3.23 2.57
C VAL A 52 36.13 4.42 1.76
N LEU A 53 37.00 5.14 1.05
CA LEU A 53 36.58 6.24 0.17
C LEU A 53 35.70 5.74 -0.98
N GLY A 54 36.05 4.60 -1.60
CA GLY A 54 35.22 3.96 -2.62
C GLY A 54 33.84 3.57 -2.09
N LEU A 55 33.78 2.99 -0.89
CA LEU A 55 32.52 2.58 -0.25
C LEU A 55 31.67 3.79 0.14
N CYS A 56 32.29 4.85 0.63
CA CYS A 56 31.65 6.14 0.89
C CYS A 56 31.09 6.78 -0.40
N LEU A 57 31.82 6.72 -1.52
CA LEU A 57 31.36 7.25 -2.80
C LEU A 57 30.16 6.48 -3.34
N VAL A 58 30.15 5.15 -3.20
CA VAL A 58 28.96 4.33 -3.53
C VAL A 58 27.78 4.70 -2.65
N PHE A 59 28.01 4.91 -1.35
CA PHE A 59 26.97 5.31 -0.41
C PHE A 59 26.40 6.70 -0.73
N VAL A 60 27.25 7.69 -1.04
CA VAL A 60 26.83 9.05 -1.41
C VAL A 60 26.10 9.06 -2.76
N SER A 61 26.53 8.24 -3.72
CA SER A 61 25.84 8.06 -5.01
C SER A 61 24.45 7.44 -4.82
N SER A 62 24.34 6.45 -3.92
CA SER A 62 23.06 5.83 -3.59
C SER A 62 22.12 6.78 -2.82
N ALA A 63 22.66 7.60 -1.92
CA ALA A 63 21.89 8.60 -1.17
C ALA A 63 21.37 9.74 -2.06
N SER A 64 22.18 10.21 -3.01
CA SER A 64 21.76 11.21 -3.99
C SER A 64 20.73 10.67 -4.97
N ALA A 65 20.85 9.41 -5.41
CA ALA A 65 19.82 8.71 -6.19
C ALA A 65 18.51 8.57 -5.38
N PHE A 66 18.59 8.21 -4.09
CA PHE A 66 17.43 8.11 -3.20
C PHE A 66 16.71 9.45 -2.95
N SER A 67 17.44 10.57 -3.03
CA SER A 67 16.84 11.91 -2.86
C SER A 67 16.04 12.39 -4.09
N LEU A 68 16.50 12.04 -5.31
CA LEU A 68 15.73 12.24 -6.55
C LEU A 68 14.51 11.30 -6.55
N PHE A 69 14.69 10.08 -6.07
CA PHE A 69 13.67 9.04 -5.95
C PHE A 69 12.44 9.50 -5.13
N ASN A 70 12.62 10.14 -3.97
CA ASN A 70 11.49 10.62 -3.15
C ASN A 70 10.78 11.87 -3.69
N ARG A 71 11.34 12.51 -4.73
CA ARG A 71 10.85 13.78 -5.26
C ARG A 71 9.54 13.59 -6.05
N ASP A 72 9.38 12.45 -6.73
CA ASP A 72 8.25 12.21 -7.63
C ASP A 72 6.97 11.80 -6.88
N VAL A 73 7.05 10.90 -5.91
CA VAL A 73 5.89 10.50 -5.08
C VAL A 73 5.37 11.69 -4.27
N SER A 74 6.28 12.50 -3.72
CA SER A 74 5.92 13.75 -3.01
C SER A 74 5.23 14.76 -3.92
N LYS A 75 5.67 14.88 -5.17
CA LYS A 75 5.05 15.74 -6.19
C LYS A 75 3.66 15.22 -6.57
N ALA A 76 3.50 13.91 -6.78
CA ALA A 76 2.19 13.31 -7.04
C ALA A 76 1.21 13.55 -5.88
N LYS A 77 1.64 13.39 -4.62
CA LYS A 77 0.83 13.72 -3.44
C LYS A 77 0.35 15.19 -3.44
N LYS A 78 1.21 16.13 -3.86
CA LYS A 78 0.82 17.55 -4.00
C LYS A 78 -0.23 17.74 -5.10
N PHE A 79 -0.06 17.11 -6.26
CA PHE A 79 -1.05 17.17 -7.34
C PHE A 79 -2.40 16.57 -6.93
N ILE A 80 -2.42 15.44 -6.21
CA ILE A 80 -3.65 14.84 -5.68
C ILE A 80 -4.38 15.81 -4.75
N LYS A 81 -3.65 16.48 -3.86
CA LYS A 81 -4.22 17.50 -2.96
C LYS A 81 -4.77 18.72 -3.72
N ALA A 82 -4.15 19.07 -4.84
CA ALA A 82 -4.59 20.16 -5.72
C ALA A 82 -5.71 19.75 -6.69
N GLY A 83 -6.18 18.49 -6.68
CA GLY A 83 -7.18 18.00 -7.62
C GLY A 83 -6.66 17.78 -9.06
N MET A 84 -5.36 17.93 -9.27
CA MET A 84 -4.68 17.74 -10.56
C MET A 84 -4.40 16.26 -10.82
N TYR A 85 -5.47 15.46 -10.94
CA TYR A 85 -5.36 14.00 -11.06
C TYR A 85 -4.59 13.53 -12.31
N PRO A 86 -4.80 14.10 -13.52
CA PRO A 86 -4.04 13.68 -14.70
C PRO A 86 -2.53 13.88 -14.53
N GLN A 87 -2.12 15.02 -13.95
CA GLN A 87 -0.71 15.32 -13.68
C GLN A 87 -0.14 14.39 -12.61
N ALA A 88 -0.92 14.07 -11.57
CA ALA A 88 -0.53 13.10 -10.56
C ALA A 88 -0.31 11.71 -11.18
N MET A 89 -1.24 11.27 -12.03
CA MET A 89 -1.17 9.97 -12.72
C MET A 89 0.07 9.88 -13.60
N ALA A 90 0.36 10.90 -14.42
CA ALA A 90 1.55 10.89 -15.27
C ALA A 90 2.86 10.76 -14.48
N VAL A 91 2.97 11.46 -13.33
CA VAL A 91 4.13 11.34 -12.44
C VAL A 91 4.21 9.93 -11.83
N LEU A 92 3.08 9.38 -11.39
CA LEU A 92 3.02 8.04 -10.79
C LEU A 92 3.29 6.92 -11.80
N GLU A 93 2.84 7.07 -13.05
CA GLU A 93 3.12 6.11 -14.12
C GLU A 93 4.59 6.12 -14.51
N LYS A 94 5.20 7.30 -14.65
CA LYS A 94 6.66 7.43 -14.83
C LYS A 94 7.40 6.73 -13.69
N ARG A 95 6.95 6.96 -12.45
CA ARG A 95 7.52 6.30 -11.28
C ARG A 95 7.40 4.78 -11.35
N ILE A 96 6.23 4.24 -11.65
CA ILE A 96 6.04 2.78 -11.75
C ILE A 96 6.88 2.18 -12.89
N ASN A 97 7.13 2.93 -13.97
CA ASN A 97 8.01 2.46 -15.05
C ASN A 97 9.49 2.41 -14.62
N GLU A 98 9.93 3.35 -13.80
CA GLU A 98 11.28 3.37 -13.24
C GLU A 98 11.44 2.32 -12.14
N GLU A 99 10.43 2.18 -11.28
CA GLU A 99 10.40 1.24 -10.16
C GLU A 99 9.05 0.53 -10.06
N PRO A 100 8.94 -0.65 -10.71
CA PRO A 100 7.72 -1.43 -10.71
C PRO A 100 7.27 -1.91 -9.32
N ASP A 101 8.19 -1.96 -8.35
CA ASP A 101 7.98 -2.50 -7.01
C ASP A 101 7.65 -1.41 -5.94
N ASP A 102 7.44 -0.16 -6.36
CA ASP A 102 7.02 0.92 -5.46
C ASP A 102 5.53 0.76 -5.08
N ALA A 103 5.27 0.12 -3.94
CA ALA A 103 3.93 -0.11 -3.41
C ALA A 103 3.15 1.20 -3.18
N GLU A 104 3.84 2.27 -2.76
CA GLU A 104 3.21 3.57 -2.53
C GLU A 104 2.74 4.21 -3.84
N ALA A 105 3.56 4.11 -4.90
CA ALA A 105 3.20 4.63 -6.21
C ALA A 105 1.96 3.91 -6.78
N HIS A 106 1.89 2.57 -6.68
CA HIS A 106 0.70 1.81 -7.07
C HIS A 106 -0.53 2.21 -6.24
N PHE A 107 -0.37 2.38 -4.92
CA PHE A 107 -1.47 2.82 -4.05
C PHE A 107 -1.98 4.22 -4.44
N LEU A 108 -1.09 5.19 -4.62
CA LEU A 108 -1.49 6.56 -4.99
C LEU A 108 -2.10 6.63 -6.38
N LEU A 109 -1.64 5.80 -7.32
CA LEU A 109 -2.22 5.72 -8.65
C LEU A 109 -3.63 5.13 -8.58
N GLY A 110 -3.81 4.06 -7.79
CA GLY A 110 -5.14 3.51 -7.50
C GLY A 110 -6.09 4.52 -6.87
N ARG A 111 -5.59 5.36 -5.96
CA ARG A 111 -6.35 6.47 -5.37
C ARG A 111 -6.76 7.52 -6.42
N CYS A 112 -5.87 7.88 -7.34
CA CYS A 112 -6.21 8.77 -8.46
C CYS A 112 -7.31 8.18 -9.34
N TYR A 113 -7.26 6.86 -9.58
CA TYR A 113 -8.28 6.15 -10.34
C TYR A 113 -9.65 6.13 -9.65
N ILE A 114 -9.72 5.98 -8.32
CA ILE A 114 -10.98 6.15 -7.58
C ILE A 114 -11.57 7.55 -7.81
N LEU A 115 -10.72 8.58 -7.67
CA LEU A 115 -11.13 9.99 -7.73
C LEU A 115 -11.58 10.41 -9.14
N THR A 116 -11.00 9.82 -10.18
CA THR A 116 -11.39 10.02 -11.58
C THR A 116 -12.51 9.08 -12.03
N GLY A 117 -12.90 8.11 -11.20
CA GLY A 117 -14.01 7.18 -11.44
C GLY A 117 -13.67 5.88 -12.15
N ASN A 118 -12.40 5.63 -12.47
CA ASN A 118 -11.96 4.37 -13.04
C ASN A 118 -11.73 3.31 -11.94
N LEU A 119 -12.81 2.68 -11.46
CA LEU A 119 -12.70 1.66 -10.40
C LEU A 119 -11.93 0.41 -10.85
N SER A 120 -11.99 0.06 -12.14
CA SER A 120 -11.25 -1.09 -12.67
C SER A 120 -9.73 -0.89 -12.61
N GLY A 121 -9.27 0.30 -13.00
CA GLY A 121 -7.86 0.69 -12.89
C GLY A 121 -7.41 0.81 -11.43
N ALA A 122 -8.30 1.29 -10.56
CA ALA A 122 -8.03 1.34 -9.12
C ALA A 122 -7.78 -0.05 -8.54
N ASP A 123 -8.65 -1.02 -8.82
CA ASP A 123 -8.52 -2.40 -8.36
C ASP A 123 -7.22 -3.05 -8.83
N ALA A 124 -6.82 -2.84 -10.10
CA ALA A 124 -5.58 -3.39 -10.64
C ALA A 124 -4.35 -2.84 -9.88
N ARG A 125 -4.32 -1.54 -9.61
CA ARG A 125 -3.19 -0.90 -8.92
C ARG A 125 -3.17 -1.22 -7.44
N PHE A 126 -4.32 -1.30 -6.78
CA PHE A 126 -4.40 -1.73 -5.38
C PHE A 126 -4.00 -3.19 -5.19
N LYS A 127 -4.34 -4.09 -6.13
CA LYS A 127 -3.83 -5.47 -6.10
C LYS A 127 -2.30 -5.52 -6.18
N SER A 128 -1.69 -4.70 -7.02
CA SER A 128 -0.22 -4.58 -7.05
C SER A 128 0.34 -4.00 -5.75
N ALA A 129 -0.27 -2.96 -5.19
CA ALA A 129 0.17 -2.38 -3.92
C ALA A 129 0.13 -3.40 -2.77
N VAL A 130 -0.96 -4.17 -2.62
CA VAL A 130 -1.09 -5.20 -1.58
C VAL A 130 -0.15 -6.39 -1.80
N ARG A 131 0.14 -6.73 -3.06
CA ARG A 131 1.10 -7.79 -3.38
C ARG A 131 2.52 -7.39 -2.97
N LEU A 132 2.87 -6.12 -3.13
CA LEU A 132 4.19 -5.58 -2.77
C LEU A 132 4.31 -5.34 -1.25
N ASP A 133 3.26 -4.81 -0.63
CA ASP A 133 3.18 -4.57 0.80
C ASP A 133 1.74 -4.75 1.30
N ALA A 134 1.53 -5.79 2.12
CA ALA A 134 0.23 -6.18 2.63
C ALA A 134 -0.42 -5.11 3.54
N ASP A 135 0.37 -4.24 4.17
CA ASP A 135 -0.13 -3.19 5.08
C ASP A 135 -0.96 -2.14 4.33
N TYR A 136 -0.81 -2.05 3.01
CA TYR A 136 -1.67 -1.20 2.18
C TYR A 136 -3.12 -1.65 2.17
N GLY A 137 -3.43 -2.90 2.50
CA GLY A 137 -4.82 -3.37 2.58
C GLY A 137 -5.67 -2.48 3.50
N PHE A 138 -5.14 -2.12 4.67
CA PHE A 138 -5.80 -1.18 5.55
C PHE A 138 -5.96 0.20 4.89
N LYS A 139 -4.91 0.78 4.30
CA LYS A 139 -5.03 2.10 3.64
C LYS A 139 -6.09 2.09 2.52
N ILE A 140 -6.15 1.02 1.72
CA ILE A 140 -7.07 0.86 0.60
C ILE A 140 -8.53 0.76 1.06
N GLY A 141 -8.81 -0.01 2.11
CA GLY A 141 -10.15 -0.08 2.69
C GLY A 141 -10.66 1.29 3.14
N GLY A 142 -9.76 2.12 3.70
CA GLY A 142 -10.06 3.50 4.07
C GLY A 142 -10.40 4.40 2.88
N GLU A 143 -9.66 4.30 1.77
CA GLU A 143 -9.93 5.06 0.55
C GLU A 143 -11.28 4.69 -0.08
N TYR A 144 -11.59 3.39 -0.18
CA TYR A 144 -12.89 2.92 -0.68
C TYR A 144 -14.05 3.38 0.21
N LYS A 145 -13.90 3.33 1.54
CA LYS A 145 -14.92 3.83 2.47
C LYS A 145 -15.18 5.33 2.28
N ARG A 146 -14.11 6.11 2.11
CA ARG A 146 -14.24 7.57 1.90
C ARG A 146 -14.97 7.86 0.61
N ALA A 147 -14.54 7.25 -0.49
CA ALA A 147 -15.20 7.42 -1.79
C ALA A 147 -16.66 6.94 -1.79
N GLY A 148 -16.96 5.86 -1.07
CA GLY A 148 -18.34 5.38 -0.89
C GLY A 148 -19.20 6.36 -0.09
N SER A 149 -18.63 6.99 0.95
CA SER A 149 -19.32 8.05 1.70
C SER A 149 -19.59 9.28 0.83
N ASP A 150 -18.63 9.68 0.00
CA ASP A 150 -18.79 10.80 -0.93
C ASP A 150 -19.87 10.49 -1.99
N ALA A 151 -19.93 9.23 -2.46
CA ALA A 151 -20.99 8.79 -3.38
C ALA A 151 -22.38 8.81 -2.71
N LEU A 152 -22.50 8.35 -1.46
CA LEU A 152 -23.75 8.48 -0.70
C LEU A 152 -24.18 9.94 -0.55
N ALA A 153 -23.24 10.84 -0.25
CA ALA A 153 -23.55 12.26 -0.09
C ALA A 153 -24.07 12.90 -1.38
N ARG A 154 -23.61 12.42 -2.54
CA ARG A 154 -24.12 12.80 -3.87
C ARG A 154 -25.43 12.11 -4.25
N GLY A 155 -25.92 11.17 -3.46
CA GLY A 155 -27.12 10.38 -3.76
C GLY A 155 -26.88 9.18 -4.70
N ASP A 156 -25.63 8.91 -5.09
CA ASP A 156 -25.27 7.78 -5.94
C ASP A 156 -25.14 6.51 -5.09
N ILE A 157 -26.29 5.91 -4.78
CA ILE A 157 -26.42 4.75 -3.89
C ILE A 157 -25.74 3.53 -4.49
N ASP A 158 -25.94 3.27 -5.78
CA ASP A 158 -25.37 2.10 -6.45
C ASP A 158 -23.84 2.13 -6.43
N ARG A 159 -23.24 3.30 -6.72
CA ARG A 159 -21.79 3.45 -6.62
C ARG A 159 -21.32 3.33 -5.19
N ALA A 160 -22.04 3.92 -4.22
CA ALA A 160 -21.67 3.83 -2.82
C ALA A 160 -21.62 2.38 -2.32
N LEU A 161 -22.65 1.58 -2.62
CA LEU A 161 -22.72 0.17 -2.21
C LEU A 161 -21.58 -0.66 -2.81
N ARG A 162 -21.25 -0.44 -4.09
CA ARG A 162 -20.08 -1.07 -4.73
C ARG A 162 -18.75 -0.67 -4.08
N LEU A 163 -18.58 0.60 -3.72
CA LEU A 163 -17.36 1.08 -3.05
C LEU A 163 -17.26 0.54 -1.62
N PHE A 164 -18.37 0.46 -0.90
CA PHE A 164 -18.39 -0.14 0.42
C PHE A 164 -18.10 -1.64 0.41
N SER A 165 -18.64 -2.39 -0.55
CA SER A 165 -18.31 -3.82 -0.64
C SER A 165 -16.80 -4.01 -0.85
N LYS A 166 -16.16 -3.19 -1.69
CA LYS A 166 -14.69 -3.16 -1.84
C LYS A 166 -13.98 -2.74 -0.55
N ALA A 167 -14.48 -1.76 0.19
CA ALA A 167 -13.90 -1.39 1.48
C ALA A 167 -13.88 -2.59 2.45
N LEU A 168 -14.97 -3.37 2.48
CA LEU A 168 -15.12 -4.54 3.34
C LEU A 168 -14.26 -5.74 2.92
N THR A 169 -13.90 -5.86 1.63
CA THR A 169 -12.96 -6.91 1.20
C THR A 169 -11.56 -6.70 1.77
N TYR A 170 -11.14 -5.45 1.96
CA TYR A 170 -9.83 -5.12 2.54
C TYR A 170 -9.89 -4.96 4.07
N GLN A 171 -10.98 -4.42 4.60
CA GLN A 171 -11.18 -4.24 6.03
C GLN A 171 -12.58 -4.71 6.47
N PRO A 172 -12.71 -5.99 6.85
CA PRO A 172 -13.96 -6.50 7.41
C PRO A 172 -14.40 -5.78 8.70
N GLY A 173 -13.46 -5.19 9.45
CA GLY A 173 -13.75 -4.41 10.66
C GLY A 173 -14.58 -3.15 10.42
N LEU A 174 -14.61 -2.62 9.19
CA LEU A 174 -15.42 -1.45 8.83
C LEU A 174 -16.92 -1.77 8.71
N ARG A 175 -17.32 -3.04 8.78
CA ARG A 175 -18.68 -3.51 8.52
C ARG A 175 -19.75 -2.79 9.34
N LYS A 176 -19.53 -2.63 10.65
CA LYS A 176 -20.46 -1.89 11.53
C LYS A 176 -20.53 -0.39 11.22
N GLU A 177 -19.40 0.22 10.90
CA GLU A 177 -19.35 1.65 10.55
C GLU A 177 -20.08 1.92 9.23
N VAL A 178 -19.85 1.07 8.22
CA VAL A 178 -20.53 1.13 6.92
C VAL A 178 -22.02 0.87 7.08
N ALA A 179 -22.42 -0.12 7.89
CA ALA A 179 -23.82 -0.41 8.18
C ALA A 179 -24.55 0.82 8.74
N LYS A 180 -23.96 1.47 9.76
CA LYS A 180 -24.51 2.70 10.34
C LYS A 180 -24.66 3.82 9.32
N LYS A 181 -23.67 4.02 8.44
CA LYS A 181 -23.72 5.01 7.36
C LYS A 181 -24.82 4.72 6.34
N CYS A 182 -24.95 3.47 5.90
CA CYS A 182 -26.01 3.05 4.97
C CYS A 182 -27.39 3.24 5.61
N PHE A 183 -27.54 2.90 6.89
CA PHE A 183 -28.78 3.12 7.64
C PHE A 183 -29.16 4.60 7.70
N GLN A 184 -28.21 5.47 8.05
CA GLN A 184 -28.44 6.92 8.09
C GLN A 184 -28.81 7.50 6.71
N ALA A 185 -28.16 7.03 5.65
CA ALA A 185 -28.49 7.41 4.29
C ALA A 185 -29.90 6.92 3.88
N GLY A 186 -30.29 5.72 4.31
CA GLY A 186 -31.63 5.19 4.08
C GLY A 186 -32.70 6.07 4.74
N VAL A 187 -32.49 6.48 5.99
CA VAL A 187 -33.38 7.43 6.69
C VAL A 187 -33.44 8.78 5.98
N ALA A 188 -32.30 9.31 5.53
CA ALA A 188 -32.25 10.57 4.79
C ALA A 188 -32.95 10.49 3.42
N ALA A 189 -32.86 9.35 2.74
CA ALA A 189 -33.57 9.10 1.48
C ALA A 189 -35.09 9.11 1.68
N LEU A 190 -35.58 8.52 2.77
CA LEU A 190 -37.01 8.55 3.12
C LEU A 190 -37.54 9.97 3.39
N ALA A 191 -36.70 10.87 3.90
CA ALA A 191 -37.10 12.26 4.13
C ALA A 191 -37.18 13.09 2.84
N ARG A 192 -36.53 12.64 1.76
CA ARG A 192 -36.41 13.39 0.49
C ARG A 192 -37.34 12.90 -0.61
N VAL A 193 -37.75 11.63 -0.57
CA VAL A 193 -38.46 10.97 -1.68
C VAL A 193 -39.87 10.56 -1.24
N PRO A 194 -40.92 10.79 -2.06
CA PRO A 194 -42.24 10.25 -1.79
C PRO A 194 -42.21 8.71 -1.71
N PRO A 195 -43.07 8.07 -0.90
CA PRO A 195 -43.01 6.64 -0.57
C PRO A 195 -43.09 5.69 -1.77
N GLU A 196 -43.47 6.18 -2.95
CA GLU A 196 -43.62 5.44 -4.21
C GLU A 196 -42.27 5.01 -4.80
N ASP A 197 -41.21 5.81 -4.60
CA ASP A 197 -39.83 5.57 -5.13
C ASP A 197 -38.86 5.07 -4.04
N GLY A 198 -39.38 4.39 -3.01
CA GLY A 198 -38.63 3.95 -1.83
C GLY A 198 -37.58 2.85 -2.04
N GLU A 199 -37.29 2.45 -3.28
CA GLU A 199 -36.37 1.34 -3.60
C GLU A 199 -34.94 1.62 -3.09
N ALA A 200 -34.48 2.86 -3.26
CA ALA A 200 -33.20 3.35 -2.76
C ALA A 200 -33.05 3.13 -1.24
N ALA A 201 -34.06 3.53 -0.47
CA ALA A 201 -34.08 3.37 0.97
C ALA A 201 -34.15 1.89 1.37
N ARG A 202 -34.96 1.08 0.67
CA ARG A 202 -35.04 -0.38 0.89
C ARG A 202 -33.69 -1.06 0.74
N ARG A 203 -32.97 -0.79 -0.36
CA ARG A 203 -31.64 -1.35 -0.62
C ARG A 203 -30.65 -0.97 0.49
N LEU A 204 -30.62 0.30 0.88
CA LEU A 204 -29.74 0.80 1.94
C LEU A 204 -30.02 0.14 3.30
N PHE A 205 -31.29 -0.03 3.66
CA PHE A 205 -31.67 -0.71 4.89
C PHE A 205 -31.34 -2.20 4.86
N SER A 206 -31.58 -2.88 3.73
CA SER A 206 -31.22 -4.29 3.56
C SER A 206 -29.73 -4.48 3.79
N VAL A 207 -28.90 -3.74 3.06
CA VAL A 207 -27.44 -3.85 3.17
C VAL A 207 -26.94 -3.47 4.56
N ALA A 208 -27.54 -2.45 5.19
CA ALA A 208 -27.18 -2.10 6.57
C ALA A 208 -27.44 -3.26 7.55
N CYS A 209 -28.57 -3.95 7.42
CA CYS A 209 -28.93 -5.08 8.27
C CYS A 209 -28.10 -6.34 7.95
N ASP A 210 -27.66 -6.51 6.70
CA ASP A 210 -26.78 -7.60 6.30
C ASP A 210 -25.37 -7.41 6.85
N TYR A 211 -24.90 -6.16 6.89
CA TYR A 211 -23.60 -5.82 7.47
C TYR A 211 -23.61 -5.84 8.99
N ASP A 212 -24.65 -5.32 9.64
CA ASP A 212 -24.79 -5.37 11.09
C ASP A 212 -26.17 -5.94 11.49
N PRO A 213 -26.24 -7.26 11.76
CA PRO A 213 -27.48 -7.90 12.18
C PRO A 213 -28.06 -7.31 13.47
N SER A 214 -27.26 -6.67 14.33
CA SER A 214 -27.76 -6.04 15.56
C SER A 214 -28.69 -4.85 15.27
N LEU A 215 -28.62 -4.28 14.07
CA LEU A 215 -29.55 -3.24 13.63
C LEU A 215 -30.98 -3.79 13.40
N LYS A 216 -31.14 -5.11 13.23
CA LYS A 216 -32.44 -5.76 13.02
C LYS A 216 -33.34 -5.66 14.27
N ASP A 217 -32.76 -5.57 15.46
CA ASP A 217 -33.50 -5.72 16.72
C ASP A 217 -34.09 -4.41 17.27
N ALA A 218 -33.50 -3.24 16.98
CA ALA A 218 -33.95 -1.95 17.55
C ALA A 218 -34.16 -0.81 16.53
N ALA A 219 -33.31 -0.68 15.51
CA ALA A 219 -33.34 0.47 14.59
C ALA A 219 -34.11 0.18 13.29
N ALA A 220 -34.01 -1.05 12.77
CA ALA A 220 -34.74 -1.50 11.59
C ALA A 220 -36.24 -1.59 11.86
N LYS A 221 -36.69 -2.19 12.96
CA LYS A 221 -38.12 -2.42 13.22
C LYS A 221 -38.96 -1.14 13.17
N LYS A 222 -38.57 -0.07 13.86
CA LYS A 222 -39.38 1.18 13.89
C LYS A 222 -39.36 1.94 12.57
N SER A 223 -38.20 2.03 11.91
CA SER A 223 -38.04 2.80 10.67
C SER A 223 -38.54 2.04 9.43
N TYR A 224 -38.33 0.71 9.41
CA TYR A 224 -38.83 -0.19 8.38
C TYR A 224 -40.33 -0.40 8.49
N GLU A 225 -40.90 -0.56 9.70
CA GLU A 225 -42.37 -0.63 9.85
C GLU A 225 -43.03 0.70 9.50
N LYS A 226 -42.43 1.85 9.87
CA LYS A 226 -42.91 3.17 9.44
C LYS A 226 -42.83 3.34 7.93
N PHE A 227 -41.78 2.84 7.29
CA PHE A 227 -41.68 2.84 5.84
C PHE A 227 -42.70 1.90 5.18
N LYS A 228 -42.86 0.68 5.70
CA LYS A 228 -43.83 -0.31 5.22
C LYS A 228 -45.26 0.18 5.36
N SER A 229 -45.60 0.89 6.44
CA SER A 229 -46.92 1.50 6.62
C SER A 229 -47.15 2.65 5.65
N LEU A 230 -46.17 3.54 5.45
CA LEU A 230 -46.26 4.64 4.49
C LEU A 230 -46.43 4.13 3.05
N LEU A 231 -45.74 3.05 2.70
CA LEU A 231 -45.80 2.48 1.36
C LEU A 231 -47.12 1.73 1.11
N LYS A 232 -47.67 1.07 2.14
CA LYS A 232 -49.05 0.52 2.10
C LYS A 232 -50.10 1.62 1.92
N MET A 233 -49.94 2.77 2.58
CA MET A 233 -50.86 3.90 2.43
C MET A 233 -50.79 4.52 1.04
N ALA A 234 -49.59 4.68 0.47
CA ALA A 234 -49.40 5.23 -0.88
C ALA A 234 -49.95 4.30 -1.98
N THR A 235 -49.75 2.98 -1.84
CA THR A 235 -50.30 2.00 -2.78
C THR A 235 -51.82 1.88 -2.69
N ALA A 236 -52.39 1.91 -1.48
CA ALA A 236 -53.84 1.92 -1.29
C ALA A 236 -54.53 3.17 -1.86
N GLN A 237 -53.87 4.33 -1.85
CA GLN A 237 -54.40 5.56 -2.47
C GLN A 237 -54.41 5.51 -4.00
N ASN A 238 -53.50 4.75 -4.62
CA ASN A 238 -53.47 4.56 -6.07
C ASN A 238 -54.52 3.54 -6.54
N ASP A 239 -54.89 2.56 -5.70
CA ASP A 239 -55.93 1.56 -6.02
C ASP A 239 -57.35 2.15 -6.09
N ASP A 240 -57.67 3.17 -5.27
CA ASP A 240 -58.97 3.87 -5.33
C ASP A 240 -59.13 4.78 -6.57
N SER A 241 -58.05 5.01 -7.35
CA SER A 241 -58.04 5.88 -8.53
C SER A 241 -58.14 5.16 -9.89
N GLY A 242 -58.34 3.83 -9.90
CA GLY A 242 -58.75 3.11 -11.11
C GLY A 242 -57.65 2.82 -12.13
N ARG A 243 -56.52 2.24 -11.70
CA ARG A 243 -55.61 1.51 -12.60
C ARG A 243 -55.13 0.21 -11.97
N SER A 244 -55.89 -0.86 -12.20
CA SER A 244 -55.43 -2.23 -12.00
C SER A 244 -54.24 -2.50 -12.92
N GLY A 245 -53.04 -2.54 -12.35
CA GLY A 245 -51.80 -2.87 -13.06
C GLY A 245 -50.84 -3.57 -12.12
N ASN A 246 -50.95 -4.90 -12.06
CA ASN A 246 -50.14 -5.85 -11.31
C ASN A 246 -48.70 -5.38 -10.99
N LEU A 247 -48.45 -4.98 -9.74
CA LEU A 247 -47.12 -5.09 -9.15
C LEU A 247 -47.02 -6.46 -8.49
N HIS A 248 -46.54 -7.42 -9.26
CA HIS A 248 -46.24 -8.78 -8.80
C HIS A 248 -45.43 -8.75 -7.49
N GLU A 249 -46.00 -9.30 -6.42
CA GLU A 249 -45.28 -9.79 -5.24
C GLU A 249 -44.34 -10.94 -5.65
N SER A 250 -43.16 -10.60 -6.14
CA SER A 250 -42.01 -11.51 -6.28
C SER A 250 -40.84 -10.61 -6.62
N VAL A 251 -39.86 -10.38 -5.74
CA VAL A 251 -38.73 -11.28 -5.54
C VAL A 251 -38.18 -11.12 -4.12
N TRP A 252 -38.46 -12.11 -3.27
CA TRP A 252 -37.58 -12.50 -2.18
C TRP A 252 -37.07 -13.89 -2.54
N PHE A 253 -35.91 -14.04 -3.18
CA PHE A 253 -35.28 -15.36 -3.28
C PHE A 253 -33.74 -15.29 -3.32
N SER A 254 -33.17 -15.88 -2.26
CA SER A 254 -32.02 -16.77 -2.20
C SER A 254 -30.61 -16.30 -2.57
N GLY A 255 -29.72 -16.50 -1.59
CA GLY A 255 -28.28 -16.67 -1.79
C GLY A 255 -27.92 -17.91 -2.62
N PRO A 256 -26.63 -18.09 -2.95
CA PRO A 256 -26.20 -18.75 -4.18
C PRO A 256 -26.14 -20.27 -4.06
N GLY A 257 -26.60 -20.98 -5.10
CA GLY A 257 -26.45 -22.44 -5.14
C GLY A 257 -27.01 -23.11 -6.40
N LYS A 258 -26.15 -23.20 -7.44
CA LYS A 258 -26.07 -24.25 -8.48
C LYS A 258 -27.22 -24.44 -9.48
N GLY A 259 -26.85 -24.37 -10.76
CA GLY A 259 -27.19 -25.43 -11.73
C GLY A 259 -28.29 -25.14 -12.78
N SER A 260 -27.87 -25.21 -14.05
CA SER A 260 -28.62 -25.64 -15.25
C SER A 260 -29.80 -24.79 -15.80
N ILE A 261 -29.51 -24.14 -16.94
CA ILE A 261 -30.14 -24.25 -18.29
C ILE A 261 -31.69 -24.34 -18.35
N GLY A 262 -32.32 -23.42 -19.09
CA GLY A 262 -33.60 -23.72 -19.75
C GLY A 262 -34.53 -22.55 -20.10
N GLN A 263 -34.40 -22.06 -21.34
CA GLN A 263 -35.44 -21.58 -22.27
C GLN A 263 -36.34 -20.36 -21.98
N PHE A 264 -36.26 -19.45 -22.95
CA PHE A 264 -37.20 -18.41 -23.37
C PHE A 264 -38.66 -18.90 -23.49
N THR A 265 -39.62 -18.06 -23.10
CA THR A 265 -40.87 -17.93 -23.87
C THR A 265 -41.47 -16.53 -23.70
N VAL A 266 -41.78 -15.94 -24.84
CA VAL A 266 -42.45 -14.64 -25.05
C VAL A 266 -43.97 -14.83 -24.89
N LEU A 267 -44.64 -13.89 -24.22
CA LEU A 267 -46.11 -13.68 -24.29
C LEU A 267 -46.33 -12.17 -24.13
N THR A 268 -46.46 -11.40 -25.22
CA THR A 268 -47.64 -11.16 -26.06
C THR A 268 -48.83 -10.58 -25.28
N MET A 269 -49.11 -9.31 -25.58
CA MET A 269 -50.19 -8.46 -25.10
C MET A 269 -51.57 -9.02 -25.46
N CYS A 270 -52.54 -8.80 -24.55
CA CYS A 270 -53.89 -8.34 -24.84
C CYS A 270 -54.31 -7.42 -23.69
#